data_AF-X1FLX2-F1
#
_entry.id   AF-X1FLX2-F1
#
_cell.length_a   1.000
_cell.length_b   1.000
_cell.length_c   1.000
_cell.angle_alpha   90.00
_cell.angle_beta   90.00
_cell.angle_gamma   90.00
#
_symmetry.space_group_name_H-M   'P 1'
#
loop_
_entity.id
_entity.type
_entity.pdbx_description
1 polymer ?
#
loop_
_entity_poly.entity_id
_entity_poly.type
_entity_poly.pdbx_seq_one_letter_code
_entity_poly.pdbx_strand_id
1 'polypeptide(L)'
;MGSLKPLIEEDKMGTVLLQFPWAFKFNQSNCDYLSRIRENFRDLELCAEFRNNSWLREETIDHLKNLNMGFCNVDEPRIKGLLPPTSISTTGTGYIRFHGRNDLNWWKPKYGYQRYDYLYTAEELSEWVPRVKQVAKNTKKTYIYFNNHYKAQAVRSAKNLQKLIEDSDISTSQN
;
A
#
# COMPACT_ATOMS: atom_id res chain seq x y z
N MET A 1 -19.72 14.70 0.96
CA MET A 1 -18.71 15.20 0.01
C MET A 1 -18.27 16.66 0.25
N GLY A 2 -18.59 17.30 1.40
CA GLY A 2 -18.31 18.74 1.59
C GLY A 2 -16.89 19.12 2.05
N SER A 3 -16.14 18.22 2.72
CA SER A 3 -14.84 18.57 3.32
C SER A 3 -13.62 18.40 2.40
N LEU A 4 -13.79 17.77 1.22
CA LEU A 4 -12.70 17.45 0.29
C LEU A 4 -12.72 18.31 -0.98
N LYS A 5 -13.75 19.15 -1.13
CA LYS A 5 -14.00 19.96 -2.32
C LYS A 5 -12.82 20.87 -2.73
N PRO A 6 -12.15 21.58 -1.80
CA PRO A 6 -11.01 22.43 -2.16
C PRO A 6 -9.80 21.65 -2.70
N LEU A 7 -9.59 20.41 -2.23
CA LEU A 7 -8.46 19.57 -2.66
C LEU A 7 -8.70 18.97 -4.06
N ILE A 8 -9.97 18.68 -4.37
CA ILE A 8 -10.40 18.19 -5.69
C ILE A 8 -10.28 19.31 -6.73
N GLU A 9 -10.71 20.52 -6.38
CA GLU A 9 -10.72 21.68 -7.29
C GLU A 9 -9.31 22.20 -7.61
N GLU A 10 -8.31 21.93 -6.77
CA GLU A 10 -6.90 22.31 -7.00
C GLU A 10 -6.03 21.21 -7.64
N ASP A 11 -6.58 20.07 -8.06
CA ASP A 11 -5.83 18.88 -8.55
C ASP A 11 -4.75 18.38 -7.56
N LYS A 12 -4.93 18.70 -6.27
CA LYS A 12 -4.05 18.29 -5.16
C LYS A 12 -4.54 17.04 -4.45
N MET A 13 -5.73 16.54 -4.80
CA MET A 13 -6.28 15.32 -4.24
C MET A 13 -5.63 14.11 -4.90
N GLY A 14 -4.69 13.49 -4.17
CA GLY A 14 -4.22 12.16 -4.53
C GLY A 14 -5.30 11.09 -4.31
N THR A 15 -4.90 9.83 -4.41
CA THR A 15 -5.79 8.67 -4.22
C THR A 15 -6.32 8.56 -2.80
N VAL A 16 -7.62 8.33 -2.65
CA VAL A 16 -8.26 8.03 -1.35
C VAL A 16 -7.95 6.60 -0.95
N LEU A 17 -7.29 6.42 0.19
CA LEU A 17 -6.99 5.10 0.75
C LEU A 17 -8.15 4.59 1.60
N LEU A 18 -8.62 3.38 1.29
CA LEU A 18 -9.61 2.62 2.04
C LEU A 18 -8.91 1.45 2.75
N GLN A 19 -8.58 1.63 4.02
CA GLN A 19 -7.87 0.61 4.81
C GLN A 19 -8.86 -0.29 5.55
N PHE A 20 -8.86 -1.58 5.23
CA PHE A 20 -9.74 -2.56 5.84
C PHE A 20 -9.02 -3.33 6.97
N PRO A 21 -9.71 -3.68 8.08
CA PRO A 21 -9.12 -4.43 9.17
C PRO A 21 -8.92 -5.91 8.79
N TRP A 22 -8.13 -6.65 9.58
CA TRP A 22 -7.88 -8.09 9.34
C TRP A 22 -9.15 -8.96 9.31
N ALA A 23 -10.20 -8.57 10.03
CA ALA A 23 -11.48 -9.27 10.04
C ALA A 23 -12.22 -9.17 8.69
N PHE A 24 -11.87 -8.21 7.84
CA PHE A 24 -12.42 -8.05 6.50
C PHE A 24 -11.77 -9.08 5.57
N LYS A 25 -12.38 -10.27 5.48
CA LYS A 25 -11.92 -11.39 4.65
C LYS A 25 -12.62 -11.41 3.29
N PHE A 26 -12.00 -12.03 2.29
CA PHE A 26 -12.65 -12.22 0.99
C PHE A 26 -13.93 -13.06 1.12
N ASN A 27 -15.05 -12.49 0.71
CA ASN A 27 -16.35 -13.15 0.54
C ASN A 27 -17.28 -12.22 -0.27
N GLN A 28 -18.40 -12.75 -0.77
CA GLN A 28 -19.33 -12.01 -1.62
C GLN A 28 -19.85 -10.71 -0.97
N SER A 29 -20.29 -10.78 0.29
CA SER A 29 -20.84 -9.61 1.01
C SER A 29 -19.82 -8.47 1.11
N ASN A 30 -18.54 -8.80 1.30
CA ASN A 30 -17.46 -7.82 1.33
C ASN A 30 -17.10 -7.30 -0.07
N CYS A 31 -17.20 -8.12 -1.12
CA CYS A 31 -17.09 -7.64 -2.51
C CYS A 31 -18.22 -6.65 -2.85
N ASP A 32 -19.45 -6.95 -2.45
CA ASP A 32 -20.61 -6.07 -2.62
C ASP A 32 -20.45 -4.77 -1.81
N TYR A 33 -19.80 -4.84 -0.64
CA TYR A 33 -19.44 -3.66 0.13
C TYR A 33 -18.46 -2.75 -0.62
N LEU A 34 -17.44 -3.31 -1.27
CA LEU A 34 -16.51 -2.52 -2.11
C LEU A 34 -17.25 -1.85 -3.28
N SER A 35 -18.19 -2.54 -3.92
CA SER A 35 -19.02 -1.97 -4.99
C SER A 35 -19.85 -0.77 -4.50
N ARG A 36 -20.50 -0.90 -3.34
CA ARG A 36 -21.23 0.21 -2.72
C ARG A 36 -20.34 1.39 -2.35
N ILE A 37 -19.11 1.13 -1.89
CA ILE A 37 -18.14 2.22 -1.66
C ILE A 37 -17.82 2.92 -2.98
N ARG A 38 -17.54 2.16 -4.05
CA ARG A 38 -17.26 2.75 -5.36
C ARG A 38 -18.39 3.67 -5.83
N GLU A 39 -19.64 3.24 -5.72
CA GLU A 39 -20.81 4.04 -6.08
C GLU A 39 -20.87 5.37 -5.31
N ASN A 40 -20.56 5.34 -4.00
CA ASN A 40 -20.60 6.50 -3.14
C ASN A 40 -19.49 7.52 -3.42
N PHE A 41 -18.32 7.07 -3.86
CA PHE A 41 -17.15 7.91 -4.10
C PHE A 41 -16.98 8.33 -5.57
N ARG A 42 -17.84 7.85 -6.48
CA ARG A 42 -17.98 8.28 -7.89
C ARG A 42 -16.65 8.41 -8.63
N ASP A 43 -16.21 9.63 -8.92
CA ASP A 43 -15.04 9.90 -9.78
C ASP A 43 -13.72 9.95 -9.02
N LEU A 44 -13.75 9.81 -7.69
CA LEU A 44 -12.52 9.83 -6.88
C LEU A 44 -11.67 8.60 -7.17
N GLU A 45 -10.36 8.79 -7.31
CA GLU A 45 -9.41 7.68 -7.28
C GLU A 45 -9.45 7.00 -5.91
N LEU A 46 -9.69 5.70 -5.90
CA LEU A 46 -9.73 4.89 -4.68
C LEU A 46 -8.62 3.86 -4.70
N CYS A 47 -8.07 3.53 -3.53
CA CYS A 47 -7.17 2.41 -3.35
C CYS A 47 -7.57 1.60 -2.11
N ALA A 48 -7.77 0.30 -2.28
CA ALA A 48 -8.09 -0.61 -1.19
C ALA A 48 -6.81 -1.20 -0.58
N GLU A 49 -6.72 -1.16 0.74
CA GLU A 49 -5.67 -1.81 1.50
C GLU A 49 -6.27 -2.90 2.38
N PHE A 50 -5.93 -4.14 2.06
CA PHE A 50 -6.34 -5.32 2.82
C PHE A 50 -5.26 -5.70 3.84
N ARG A 51 -5.72 -6.25 4.97
CA ARG A 51 -4.86 -6.83 6.02
C ARG A 51 -4.98 -8.33 6.14
N ASN A 52 -5.82 -8.96 5.31
CA ASN A 52 -6.05 -10.39 5.33
C ASN A 52 -5.70 -11.03 3.99
N ASN A 53 -4.86 -12.06 4.00
CA ASN A 53 -4.35 -12.69 2.78
C ASN A 53 -5.42 -13.44 1.96
N SER A 54 -6.64 -13.63 2.47
CA SER A 54 -7.75 -14.18 1.67
C SER A 54 -8.07 -13.35 0.42
N TRP A 55 -7.68 -12.06 0.39
CA TRP A 55 -7.80 -11.16 -0.76
C TRP A 55 -6.69 -11.32 -1.81
N LEU A 56 -5.67 -12.14 -1.58
CA LEU A 56 -4.61 -12.38 -2.57
C LEU A 56 -5.01 -13.49 -3.54
N ARG A 57 -5.83 -13.11 -4.51
CA ARG A 57 -6.40 -13.99 -5.53
C ARG A 57 -6.81 -13.21 -6.78
N GLU A 58 -6.93 -13.90 -7.90
CA GLU A 58 -7.27 -13.31 -9.20
C GLU A 58 -8.64 -12.61 -9.16
N GLU A 59 -9.63 -13.19 -8.47
CA GLU A 59 -10.97 -12.62 -8.37
C GLU A 59 -10.96 -11.26 -7.66
N THR A 60 -10.03 -11.03 -6.72
CA THR A 60 -9.87 -9.71 -6.10
C THR A 60 -9.29 -8.71 -7.07
N ILE A 61 -8.27 -9.12 -7.85
CA ILE A 61 -7.62 -8.26 -8.83
C ILE A 61 -8.63 -7.82 -9.89
N ASP A 62 -9.42 -8.76 -10.41
CA ASP A 62 -10.43 -8.48 -11.43
C ASP A 62 -11.58 -7.63 -10.88
N HIS A 63 -12.05 -7.93 -9.66
CA HIS A 63 -13.08 -7.11 -9.01
C HIS A 63 -12.62 -5.66 -8.83
N LEU A 64 -11.40 -5.44 -8.36
CA LEU A 64 -10.85 -4.09 -8.19
C LEU A 64 -10.63 -3.36 -9.51
N LYS A 65 -10.20 -4.06 -10.58
CA LYS A 65 -10.11 -3.49 -11.93
C LYS A 65 -11.48 -3.03 -12.43
N ASN A 66 -12.51 -3.86 -12.28
CA ASN A 66 -13.88 -3.54 -12.67
C ASN A 66 -14.45 -2.34 -11.91
N LEU A 67 -14.05 -2.18 -10.63
CA LEU A 67 -14.41 -1.03 -9.82
C LEU A 67 -13.51 0.20 -10.05
N ASN A 68 -12.51 0.13 -10.94
CA ASN A 68 -11.48 1.17 -11.08
C ASN A 68 -10.90 1.60 -9.72
N MET A 69 -10.51 0.60 -8.91
CA MET A 69 -9.97 0.76 -7.57
C MET A 69 -8.56 0.18 -7.49
N GLY A 70 -7.60 0.97 -7.02
CA GLY A 70 -6.21 0.56 -6.85
C GLY A 70 -6.04 -0.50 -5.75
N PHE A 71 -5.04 -1.37 -5.91
CA PHE A 71 -4.60 -2.30 -4.87
C PHE A 71 -3.41 -1.70 -4.11
N CYS A 72 -3.51 -1.58 -2.79
CA CYS A 72 -2.41 -1.14 -1.96
C CYS A 72 -1.50 -2.32 -1.62
N ASN A 73 -0.29 -2.32 -2.16
CA ASN A 73 0.74 -3.28 -1.78
C ASN A 73 1.29 -2.90 -0.40
N VAL A 74 1.55 -3.89 0.46
CA VAL A 74 1.91 -3.63 1.85
C VAL A 74 3.18 -4.39 2.24
N ASP A 75 4.01 -3.75 3.05
CA ASP A 75 5.01 -4.44 3.86
C ASP A 75 4.52 -4.48 5.31
N GLU A 76 4.31 -5.69 5.81
CA GLU A 76 3.87 -5.99 7.17
C GLU A 76 4.57 -7.27 7.68
N PRO A 77 4.51 -7.56 9.01
CA PRO A 77 5.04 -8.78 9.62
C PRO A 77 4.73 -10.07 8.88
N ARG A 78 5.63 -11.05 8.96
CA ARG A 78 5.43 -12.38 8.35
C ARG A 78 4.57 -13.28 9.25
N ILE A 79 3.38 -12.81 9.59
CA ILE A 79 2.45 -13.54 10.46
C ILE A 79 1.36 -14.22 9.61
N LYS A 80 0.99 -15.45 9.98
CA LYS A 80 -0.06 -16.22 9.29
C LYS A 80 -1.35 -15.41 9.17
N GLY A 81 -1.84 -15.27 7.94
CA GLY A 81 -3.07 -14.56 7.62
C GLY A 81 -2.87 -13.10 7.20
N LEU A 82 -1.67 -12.53 7.36
CA LEU A 82 -1.28 -11.24 6.78
C LEU A 82 -0.79 -11.40 5.33
N LEU A 83 -0.78 -10.31 4.59
CA LEU A 83 -0.33 -10.27 3.21
C LEU A 83 1.21 -10.32 3.14
N PRO A 84 1.80 -11.20 2.30
CA PRO A 84 3.17 -11.02 1.85
C PRO A 84 3.31 -9.78 0.93
N PRO A 85 4.55 -9.33 0.66
CA PRO A 85 4.83 -8.23 -0.26
C PRO A 85 4.46 -8.62 -1.69
N THR A 86 3.67 -7.78 -2.32
CA THR A 86 3.22 -7.94 -3.71
C THR A 86 3.67 -6.77 -4.58
N SER A 87 3.47 -6.90 -5.88
CA SER A 87 3.64 -5.83 -6.88
C SER A 87 2.42 -5.73 -7.79
N ILE A 88 1.23 -5.84 -7.21
CA ILE A 88 -0.06 -5.86 -7.90
C ILE A 88 -0.41 -4.42 -8.32
N SER A 89 -0.92 -4.27 -9.54
CA SER A 89 -1.44 -3.01 -10.09
C SER A 89 -2.80 -3.28 -10.73
N THR A 90 -3.85 -2.64 -10.23
CA THR A 90 -5.23 -2.79 -10.73
C THR A 90 -5.76 -1.54 -11.43
N THR A 91 -5.03 -0.42 -11.35
CA THR A 91 -5.36 0.84 -12.02
C THR A 91 -4.07 1.49 -12.53
N GLY A 92 -4.20 2.65 -13.18
CA GLY A 92 -3.05 3.48 -13.55
C GLY A 92 -2.31 4.10 -12.36
N THR A 93 -2.75 3.87 -11.12
CA THR A 93 -2.13 4.42 -9.92
C THR A 93 -1.61 3.30 -9.01
N GLY A 94 -0.30 3.31 -8.77
CA GLY A 94 0.39 2.40 -7.86
C GLY A 94 0.37 2.92 -6.43
N TYR A 95 0.21 2.03 -5.45
CA TYR A 95 0.19 2.40 -4.05
C TYR A 95 0.92 1.35 -3.20
N ILE A 96 1.88 1.80 -2.41
CA ILE A 96 2.72 0.95 -1.55
C ILE A 96 2.78 1.55 -0.15
N ARG A 97 2.54 0.74 0.89
CA ARG A 97 2.61 1.15 2.30
C ARG A 97 3.49 0.23 3.12
N PHE A 98 4.46 0.84 3.80
CA PHE A 98 5.37 0.16 4.71
C PHE A 98 4.91 0.34 6.16
N HIS A 99 4.53 -0.74 6.84
CA HIS A 99 4.05 -0.73 8.23
C HIS A 99 5.10 -1.11 9.26
N GLY A 100 6.27 -1.58 8.82
CA GLY A 100 7.25 -2.24 9.67
C GLY A 100 7.00 -3.75 9.79
N ARG A 101 7.98 -4.49 10.30
CA ARG A 101 7.93 -5.95 10.48
C ARG A 101 8.03 -6.34 11.96
N ASN A 102 7.34 -5.60 12.84
CA ASN A 102 7.32 -5.86 14.28
C ASN A 102 6.36 -7.01 14.65
N ASP A 103 6.82 -8.25 14.51
CA ASP A 103 6.03 -9.46 14.74
C ASP A 103 5.50 -9.56 16.19
N LEU A 104 6.34 -9.21 17.19
CA LEU A 104 6.05 -9.38 18.61
C LEU A 104 4.86 -8.53 19.10
N ASN A 105 4.72 -7.32 18.56
CA ASN A 105 3.71 -6.36 19.00
C ASN A 105 2.56 -6.19 18.00
N TRP A 106 2.50 -7.00 16.94
CA TRP A 106 1.49 -6.80 15.90
C TRP A 106 0.06 -7.02 16.41
N TRP A 107 -0.21 -8.14 17.07
CA TRP A 107 -1.57 -8.50 17.52
C TRP A 107 -1.93 -7.92 18.89
N LYS A 108 -0.97 -7.82 19.79
CA LYS A 108 -1.18 -7.39 21.18
C LYS A 108 -0.15 -6.32 21.57
N PRO A 109 -0.12 -5.16 20.90
CA PRO A 109 0.74 -4.08 21.35
C PRO A 109 0.24 -3.58 22.71
N LYS A 110 1.14 -3.21 23.61
CA LYS A 110 0.79 -2.51 24.86
C LYS A 110 0.27 -1.10 24.56
N TYR A 111 0.75 -0.49 23.46
CA TYR A 111 0.29 0.80 22.94
C TYR A 111 0.24 0.78 21.40
N GLY A 112 -0.79 1.37 20.78
CA GLY A 112 -1.02 1.27 19.33
C GLY A 112 0.16 1.66 18.42
N TYR A 113 1.05 2.55 18.87
CA TYR A 113 2.24 2.95 18.12
C TYR A 113 3.31 1.84 18.02
N GLN A 114 3.34 0.89 18.98
CA GLN A 114 4.37 -0.15 19.03
C GLN A 114 4.29 -1.12 17.86
N ARG A 115 3.11 -1.25 17.23
CA ARG A 115 2.93 -2.00 15.99
C ARG A 115 3.83 -1.46 14.86
N TYR A 116 4.09 -0.14 14.87
CA TYR A 116 4.77 0.61 13.82
C TYR A 116 6.18 1.11 14.24
N ASP A 117 6.66 0.75 15.44
CA ASP A 117 8.04 1.03 15.86
C ASP A 117 8.97 0.01 15.20
N TYR A 118 9.49 0.38 14.03
CA TYR A 118 10.32 -0.47 13.20
C TYR A 118 11.21 0.38 12.28
N LEU A 119 12.52 0.18 12.37
CA LEU A 119 13.48 0.77 11.44
C LEU A 119 13.94 -0.30 10.45
N TYR A 120 13.52 -0.15 9.20
CA TYR A 120 13.94 -1.02 8.11
C TYR A 120 15.44 -0.99 7.89
N THR A 121 16.04 -2.16 7.67
CA THR A 121 17.44 -2.27 7.21
C THR A 121 17.55 -2.03 5.71
N ALA A 122 18.77 -1.83 5.21
CA ALA A 122 19.01 -1.66 3.78
C ALA A 122 18.66 -2.93 2.98
N GLU A 123 18.91 -4.09 3.56
CA GLU A 123 18.60 -5.40 2.99
C GLU A 123 17.09 -5.58 2.83
N GLU A 124 16.30 -5.21 3.84
CA GLU A 124 14.85 -5.32 3.77
C GLU A 124 14.21 -4.36 2.75
N LEU A 125 14.79 -3.16 2.60
CA LEU A 125 14.37 -2.21 1.58
C LEU A 125 14.82 -2.63 0.18
N SER A 126 15.97 -3.29 0.04
CA SER A 126 16.45 -3.76 -1.27
C SER A 126 15.56 -4.87 -1.83
N GLU A 127 14.94 -5.70 -0.97
CA GLU A 127 13.88 -6.65 -1.38
C GLU A 127 12.70 -5.98 -2.09
N TRP A 128 12.43 -4.71 -1.77
CA TRP A 128 11.32 -3.95 -2.34
C TRP A 128 11.65 -3.23 -3.64
N VAL A 129 12.92 -2.93 -3.92
CA VAL A 129 13.34 -2.26 -5.16
C VAL A 129 12.74 -2.88 -6.42
N PRO A 130 12.85 -4.20 -6.68
CA PRO A 130 12.26 -4.79 -7.88
C PRO A 130 10.73 -4.69 -7.91
N ARG A 131 10.06 -4.78 -6.74
CA ARG A 131 8.59 -4.65 -6.65
C ARG A 131 8.13 -3.23 -6.92
N VAL A 132 8.83 -2.24 -6.38
CA VAL A 132 8.57 -0.82 -6.64
C VAL A 132 8.71 -0.53 -8.13
N LYS A 133 9.79 -0.99 -8.76
CA LYS A 133 9.98 -0.83 -10.22
C LYS A 133 8.88 -1.52 -11.03
N GLN A 134 8.47 -2.73 -10.63
CA GLN A 134 7.38 -3.44 -11.30
C GLN A 134 6.05 -2.69 -11.19
N VAL A 135 5.71 -2.12 -10.02
CA VAL A 135 4.50 -1.29 -9.86
C VAL A 135 4.62 -0.01 -10.68
N ALA A 136 5.76 0.67 -10.64
CA ALA A 136 6.01 1.90 -11.39
C ALA A 136 5.92 1.68 -12.91
N LYS A 137 6.39 0.53 -13.42
CA LYS A 137 6.29 0.18 -14.85
C LYS A 137 4.84 0.05 -15.33
N ASN A 138 3.93 -0.41 -14.46
CA ASN A 138 2.54 -0.68 -14.81
C ASN A 138 1.59 0.46 -14.44
N THR A 139 2.10 1.58 -13.92
CA THR A 139 1.29 2.69 -13.41
C THR A 139 1.83 4.02 -13.90
N LYS A 140 0.95 5.01 -14.10
CA LYS A 140 1.33 6.38 -14.48
C LYS A 140 1.96 7.12 -13.30
N LYS A 141 1.51 6.82 -12.08
CA LYS A 141 1.98 7.42 -10.84
C LYS A 141 2.00 6.36 -9.75
N THR A 142 3.09 6.26 -9.00
CA THR A 142 3.19 5.37 -7.84
C THR A 142 3.39 6.20 -6.57
N TYR A 143 2.54 5.98 -5.57
CA TYR A 143 2.69 6.55 -4.25
C TYR A 143 3.31 5.53 -3.29
N ILE A 144 4.30 5.96 -2.51
CA ILE A 144 4.98 5.14 -1.50
C ILE A 144 4.91 5.86 -0.17
N TYR A 145 4.35 5.21 0.85
CA TYR A 145 4.21 5.76 2.19
C TYR A 145 4.85 4.87 3.24
N PHE A 146 5.58 5.49 4.17
CA PHE A 146 6.15 4.86 5.34
C PHE A 146 5.33 5.23 6.57
N ASN A 147 4.67 4.25 7.18
CA ASN A 147 3.75 4.43 8.31
C ASN A 147 4.40 4.19 9.68
N ASN A 148 5.72 3.96 9.72
CA ASN A 148 6.55 3.82 10.93
C ASN A 148 6.91 5.20 11.51
N HIS A 149 5.89 5.93 11.97
CA HIS A 149 6.02 7.34 12.39
C HIS A 149 6.79 7.57 13.70
N TYR A 150 7.17 6.51 14.43
CA TYR A 150 7.91 6.64 15.68
C TYR A 150 9.35 7.14 15.42
N LYS A 151 9.81 8.15 16.17
CA LYS A 151 11.19 8.69 16.15
C LYS A 151 11.76 9.07 14.77
N ALA A 152 10.93 9.58 13.84
CA ALA A 152 11.34 9.95 12.48
C ALA A 152 11.93 8.79 11.65
N GLN A 153 11.65 7.53 12.02
CA GLN A 153 12.09 6.34 11.28
C GLN A 153 11.54 6.33 9.85
N ALA A 154 10.28 6.73 9.65
CA ALA A 154 9.67 6.86 8.32
C ALA A 154 10.47 7.69 7.31
N VAL A 155 11.00 8.84 7.73
CA VAL A 155 11.79 9.72 6.85
C VAL A 155 13.12 9.07 6.46
N ARG A 156 13.78 8.39 7.42
CA ARG A 156 15.03 7.68 7.15
C ARG A 156 14.82 6.50 6.21
N SER A 157 13.79 5.69 6.46
CA SER A 157 13.45 4.55 5.60
C SER A 157 13.08 5.01 4.18
N ALA A 158 12.32 6.11 4.03
CA ALA A 158 12.00 6.68 2.73
C ALA A 158 13.25 7.13 1.96
N LYS A 159 14.17 7.86 2.60
CA LYS A 159 15.43 8.30 1.98
C LYS A 159 16.32 7.11 1.58
N ASN A 160 16.39 6.09 2.42
CA ASN A 160 17.17 4.89 2.13
C ASN A 160 16.60 4.14 0.92
N LEU A 161 15.27 3.96 0.85
CA LEU A 161 14.64 3.32 -0.31
C LEU A 161 14.84 4.14 -1.60
N GLN A 162 14.70 5.47 -1.52
CA GLN A 162 14.95 6.36 -2.65
C GLN A 162 16.37 6.17 -3.20
N LYS A 163 17.38 6.20 -2.31
CA LYS A 163 18.77 5.99 -2.69
C LYS A 163 18.98 4.61 -3.36
N LEU A 164 18.41 3.55 -2.81
CA LEU A 164 18.51 2.20 -3.38
C LEU A 164 17.89 2.11 -4.78
N ILE A 165 16.79 2.83 -5.03
CA ILE A 165 16.18 2.90 -6.36
C ILE A 165 17.14 3.62 -7.32
N GLU A 166 17.64 4.80 -6.95
CA GLU A 166 18.58 5.60 -7.75
C GLU A 166 19.86 4.80 -8.10
N ASP A 167 20.49 4.17 -7.10
CA ASP A 167 21.70 3.36 -7.28
C ASP A 167 21.46 2.20 -8.25
N SER A 168 20.28 1.57 -8.20
CA SER A 168 19.93 0.46 -9.09
C SER A 168 19.65 0.89 -10.54
N ASP A 169 19.20 2.13 -10.76
CA ASP A 169 18.96 2.70 -12.10
C ASP A 169 20.29 3.11 -12.76
N ILE A 170 21.23 3.64 -11.97
CA ILE A 170 22.60 3.94 -12.42
C ILE A 170 23.30 2.65 -12.87
N SER A 171 23.21 1.58 -12.08
CA SER A 171 23.80 0.27 -12.42
C SER A 171 23.19 -0.36 -13.68
N THR A 172 21.95 -0.02 -14.04
CA THR A 172 21.28 -0.56 -15.23
C THR A 172 21.64 0.24 -16.49
N SER A 173 21.99 1.52 -16.33
CA SER A 173 22.31 2.44 -17.43
C SER A 173 23.78 2.41 -17.89
N GLN A 174 24.63 1.66 -17.18
CA GLN A 174 26.06 1.48 -17.50
C GLN A 174 26.38 0.15 -18.20
N ASN A 175 25.37 -0.65 -18.57
CA ASN A 175 25.51 -1.93 -19.27
C ASN A 175 24.89 -1.88 -20.67
#